data_AF-A0A953K7V0-F1
#
_entry.id   AF-A0A953K7V0-F1
#
_cell.length_a   1.000
_cell.length_b   1.000
_cell.length_c   1.000
_cell.angle_alpha   90.00
_cell.angle_beta   90.00
_cell.angle_gamma   90.00
#
_symmetry.space_group_name_H-M   'P 1'
#
loop_
_entity.id
_entity.type
_entity.pdbx_description
1 polymer ?
#
loop_
_entity_poly.entity_id
_entity_poly.type
_entity_poly.pdbx_seq_one_letter_code
_entity_poly.pdbx_strand_id
1 'polypeptide(L)'
;MRWRFADLPVRTKLLITLGIPVLGLVLLIGKQVDGSLKRRDVLGYVRKQSGNIRLLGDMADALQEEGALSVAWLEGLEGNSQRLELRRTTTDDLRARLSDPALNLESELRPGTTLGLLDVLRERVSGKRIPAAEAEIEYRRMSERQIGHLSRIFRQAMDAETNEKIFAHLGLLTAKQALNDLRTRMTRALTADTIPPSQYGELAERVAQYETNTLLFQRDAPEQVRALYQEVFKGDDVNYVRTMIGTVREKRSLAGVRTTPQEWWDLSSLAVDRLRTVERGSIDGIIAATAANSRFAERRLFIVILALLGVVGAVTVMAYVVLRGIKSTVDEMTAATSALVIGDVGGHVPVNGNDEIGQMARTFNQMIDNVRSLAASADAIGKGNYDTPVPVRGGKDLLGNALARMRDNLKAARDRDLEQNQALQMEKDKLERANDRIHVLLKEIHHRVKNNLQVVASLLRLQSETIEDEQLRQVFGQSQSRVASMALIHEKLYKGDDLVQLDIGQYLEELFAELVRLNDVRDTIKHHTTIDAGLTLDLDTMVPLGLVLNELITNSFKHAFTDREHGLIDLRITRVNERDFDLLYSDDGVGMPAEKLADDGATLGVGLINSLVEQMNGFLTVESDAGGTRYHVRFKAKR
;
A
#
# COMPACT_ATOMS: atom_id res chain seq x y z
N MET A 1 11.91 25.27 15.88
CA MET A 1 11.53 24.67 14.58
C MET A 1 12.31 23.37 14.43
N ARG A 2 11.67 22.20 14.67
CA ARG A 2 12.32 20.88 14.55
C ARG A 2 12.27 20.45 13.08
N TRP A 3 13.35 20.64 12.34
CA TRP A 3 13.48 20.12 10.99
C TRP A 3 13.58 18.59 11.05
N ARG A 4 12.52 17.87 10.70
CA ARG A 4 12.56 16.39 10.59
C ARG A 4 13.00 16.04 9.16
N PHE A 5 14.00 15.17 9.04
CA PHE A 5 14.46 14.66 7.75
C PHE A 5 13.31 14.05 6.92
N ALA A 6 12.31 13.47 7.59
CA ALA A 6 11.10 12.91 6.98
C ALA A 6 10.23 13.93 6.21
N ASP A 7 10.36 15.22 6.47
CA ASP A 7 9.53 16.27 5.86
C ASP A 7 10.18 16.92 4.63
N LEU A 8 11.42 16.54 4.30
CA LEU A 8 12.11 17.05 3.13
C LEU A 8 11.55 16.45 1.84
N PRO A 9 11.55 17.20 0.72
CA PRO A 9 11.26 16.67 -0.61
C PRO A 9 12.07 15.41 -0.90
N VAL A 10 11.47 14.42 -1.59
CA VAL A 10 12.14 13.15 -1.94
C VAL A 10 13.44 13.42 -2.69
N ARG A 11 13.44 14.39 -3.62
CA ARG A 11 14.65 14.81 -4.35
C ARG A 11 15.74 15.29 -3.38
N THR A 12 15.39 16.10 -2.39
CA THR A 12 16.33 16.64 -1.40
C THR A 12 16.86 15.54 -0.48
N LYS A 13 16.01 14.59 -0.05
CA LYS A 13 16.44 13.41 0.71
C LYS A 13 17.47 12.60 -0.07
N LEU A 14 17.21 12.31 -1.36
CA LEU A 14 18.14 11.57 -2.21
C LEU A 14 19.45 12.35 -2.45
N LEU A 15 19.37 13.66 -2.63
CA LEU A 15 20.54 14.50 -2.89
C LEU A 15 21.44 14.61 -1.64
N ILE A 16 20.85 14.71 -0.44
CA ILE A 16 21.59 14.72 0.84
C ILE A 16 22.17 13.35 1.17
N THR A 17 21.45 12.25 0.86
CA THR A 17 21.87 10.89 1.25
C THR A 17 22.85 10.27 0.27
N LEU A 18 22.69 10.49 -1.04
CA LEU A 18 23.58 9.96 -2.07
C LEU A 18 24.49 11.05 -2.66
N GLY A 19 23.94 12.19 -3.08
CA GLY A 19 24.68 13.19 -3.85
C GLY A 19 25.87 13.80 -3.10
N ILE A 20 25.61 14.41 -1.94
CA ILE A 20 26.65 15.08 -1.14
C ILE A 20 27.73 14.09 -0.67
N PRO A 21 27.37 12.91 -0.10
CA PRO A 21 28.38 11.97 0.39
C PRO A 21 29.21 11.37 -0.74
N VAL A 22 28.60 11.03 -1.88
CA VAL A 22 29.34 10.49 -3.04
C VAL A 22 30.28 11.54 -3.61
N LEU A 23 29.86 12.79 -3.76
CA LEU A 23 30.73 13.88 -4.21
C LEU A 23 31.90 14.09 -3.23
N GLY A 24 31.62 14.09 -1.93
CA GLY A 24 32.64 14.16 -0.88
C GLY A 24 33.62 12.98 -0.95
N LEU A 25 33.11 11.76 -1.19
CA LEU A 25 33.89 10.55 -1.36
C LEU A 25 34.83 10.66 -2.57
N VAL A 26 34.33 11.10 -3.73
CA VAL A 26 35.12 11.27 -4.95
C VAL A 26 36.24 12.29 -4.75
N LEU A 27 35.95 13.43 -4.12
CA LEU A 27 36.95 14.46 -3.81
C LEU A 27 38.01 13.96 -2.81
N LEU A 28 37.58 13.22 -1.77
CA LEU A 28 38.48 12.60 -0.80
C LEU A 28 39.38 11.54 -1.43
N ILE A 29 38.80 10.63 -2.23
CA ILE A 29 39.53 9.59 -2.96
C ILE A 29 40.59 10.23 -3.85
N GLY A 30 40.20 11.19 -4.69
CA GLY A 30 41.12 11.83 -5.65
C GLY A 30 42.32 12.48 -4.96
N LYS A 31 42.09 13.20 -3.85
CA LYS A 31 43.17 13.93 -3.17
C LYS A 31 44.00 13.07 -2.21
N GLN A 32 43.37 12.22 -1.41
CA GLN A 32 44.08 11.44 -0.38
C GLN A 32 44.74 10.18 -0.94
N VAL A 33 44.08 9.48 -1.88
CA VAL A 33 44.62 8.21 -2.40
C VAL A 33 45.81 8.49 -3.32
N ASP A 34 45.70 9.46 -4.24
CA ASP A 34 46.82 9.86 -5.11
C ASP A 34 48.05 10.29 -4.31
N GLY A 35 47.85 11.14 -3.30
CA GLY A 35 48.93 11.58 -2.41
C GLY A 35 49.55 10.46 -1.58
N SER A 36 48.77 9.42 -1.22
CA SER A 36 49.26 8.27 -0.45
C SER A 36 49.99 7.26 -1.33
N LEU A 37 49.51 7.04 -2.56
CA LEU A 37 50.15 6.17 -3.55
C LEU A 37 51.52 6.72 -3.96
N LYS A 38 51.58 8.00 -4.36
CA LYS A 38 52.85 8.66 -4.70
C LYS A 38 53.89 8.56 -3.56
N ARG A 39 53.47 8.79 -2.31
CA ARG A 39 54.37 8.63 -1.15
C ARG A 39 54.83 7.19 -0.94
N ARG A 40 53.95 6.21 -1.14
CA ARG A 40 54.28 4.80 -0.99
C ARG A 40 55.34 4.37 -2.01
N ASP A 41 55.19 4.77 -3.27
CA ASP A 41 56.15 4.43 -4.33
C ASP A 41 57.52 5.06 -4.07
N VAL A 42 57.53 6.34 -3.67
CA VAL A 42 58.75 7.06 -3.26
C VAL A 42 59.43 6.36 -2.09
N LEU A 43 58.71 6.06 -1.01
CA LEU A 43 59.30 5.39 0.17
C LEU A 43 59.75 3.95 -0.14
N GLY A 44 59.05 3.27 -1.04
CA GLY A 44 59.43 1.94 -1.54
C GLY A 44 60.74 1.96 -2.32
N TYR A 45 60.92 2.96 -3.20
CA TYR A 45 62.17 3.18 -3.92
C TYR A 45 63.33 3.40 -2.93
N VAL A 46 63.17 4.28 -1.95
CA VAL A 46 64.23 4.57 -0.97
C VAL A 46 64.57 3.37 -0.11
N ARG A 47 63.56 2.61 0.34
CA ARG A 47 63.79 1.37 1.09
C ARG A 47 64.60 0.36 0.28
N LYS A 48 64.37 0.28 -1.03
CA LYS A 48 65.19 -0.56 -1.93
C LYS A 48 66.62 -0.02 -2.05
N GLN A 49 66.78 1.31 -2.05
CA GLN A 49 68.08 1.98 -2.13
C GLN A 49 68.81 2.08 -0.77
N SER A 50 68.22 1.69 0.37
CA SER A 50 68.86 1.87 1.69
C SER A 50 70.18 1.09 1.82
N GLY A 51 70.24 -0.09 1.20
CA GLY A 51 71.49 -0.86 1.09
C GLY A 51 72.53 -0.12 0.24
N ASN A 52 72.11 0.46 -0.87
CA ASN A 52 72.97 1.24 -1.78
C ASN A 52 73.49 2.51 -1.09
N ILE A 53 72.65 3.19 -0.31
CA ILE A 53 73.02 4.36 0.48
C ILE A 53 74.13 4.02 1.47
N ARG A 54 73.96 2.93 2.24
CA ARG A 54 75.00 2.49 3.18
C ARG A 54 76.29 2.13 2.45
N LEU A 55 76.18 1.34 1.39
CA LEU A 55 77.35 0.84 0.64
C LEU A 55 78.15 1.97 -0.03
N LEU A 56 77.48 2.95 -0.64
CA LEU A 56 78.14 4.13 -1.23
C LEU A 56 78.76 5.03 -0.16
N GLY A 57 78.13 5.17 1.00
CA GLY A 57 78.68 5.91 2.15
C GLY A 57 79.94 5.25 2.69
N ASP A 58 79.87 3.94 2.95
CA ASP A 58 81.00 3.13 3.40
C ASP A 58 82.15 3.17 2.38
N MET A 59 81.85 3.16 1.06
CA MET A 59 82.85 3.27 0.02
C MET A 59 83.49 4.68 -0.06
N ALA A 60 82.71 5.74 0.11
CA ALA A 60 83.25 7.10 0.20
C ALA A 60 84.21 7.22 1.40
N ASP A 61 83.82 6.73 2.57
CA ASP A 61 84.69 6.66 3.76
C ASP A 61 85.95 5.83 3.50
N ALA A 62 85.81 4.69 2.81
CA ALA A 62 86.91 3.82 2.45
C ALA A 62 87.98 4.54 1.62
N LEU A 63 87.55 5.23 0.57
CA LEU A 63 88.43 5.94 -0.35
C LEU A 63 89.10 7.14 0.33
N GLN A 64 88.38 7.83 1.22
CA GLN A 64 88.95 8.94 2.00
C GLN A 64 90.06 8.46 2.93
N GLU A 65 89.83 7.36 3.66
CA GLU A 65 90.81 6.81 4.58
C GLU A 65 92.00 6.16 3.86
N GLU A 66 91.74 5.39 2.81
CA GLU A 66 92.79 4.80 1.98
C GLU A 66 93.66 5.87 1.31
N GLY A 67 93.05 6.93 0.81
CA GLY A 67 93.76 8.06 0.20
C GLY A 67 94.64 8.78 1.21
N ALA A 68 94.14 9.00 2.42
CA ALA A 68 94.95 9.61 3.47
C ALA A 68 96.12 8.72 3.89
N LEU A 69 95.88 7.42 4.13
CA LEU A 69 96.93 6.45 4.46
C LEU A 69 97.97 6.32 3.33
N SER A 70 97.54 6.45 2.08
CA SER A 70 98.43 6.50 0.91
C SER A 70 99.31 7.74 0.92
N VAL A 71 98.78 8.90 1.30
CA VAL A 71 99.58 10.13 1.50
C VAL A 71 100.58 9.93 2.64
N ALA A 72 100.15 9.43 3.80
CA ALA A 72 101.04 9.16 4.93
C ALA A 72 102.19 8.21 4.56
N TRP A 73 101.91 7.18 3.76
CA TRP A 73 102.91 6.26 3.23
C TRP A 73 103.91 6.92 2.28
N LEU A 74 103.43 7.79 1.38
CA LEU A 74 104.28 8.51 0.43
C LEU A 74 105.17 9.54 1.13
N GLU A 75 104.66 10.22 2.16
CA GLU A 75 105.40 11.17 3.00
C GLU A 75 106.31 10.50 4.05
N GLY A 76 106.26 9.18 4.18
CA GLY A 76 107.17 8.42 5.03
C GLY A 76 106.81 8.39 6.53
N LEU A 77 105.55 8.64 6.88
CA LEU A 77 105.08 8.51 8.27
C LEU A 77 105.11 7.04 8.74
N GLU A 78 105.66 6.80 9.92
CA GLU A 78 105.82 5.45 10.48
C GLU A 78 104.48 4.81 10.87
N GLY A 79 104.43 3.47 10.90
CA GLY A 79 103.29 2.70 11.42
C GLY A 79 102.03 2.61 10.53
N ASN A 80 102.03 3.24 9.35
CA ASN A 80 100.83 3.30 8.49
C ASN A 80 100.75 2.21 7.40
N SER A 81 101.81 1.43 7.15
CA SER A 81 101.84 0.42 6.06
C SER A 81 100.82 -0.71 6.28
N GLN A 82 100.77 -1.27 7.48
CA GLN A 82 99.79 -2.32 7.82
C GLN A 82 98.36 -1.78 7.81
N ARG A 83 98.15 -0.54 8.28
CA ARG A 83 96.85 0.13 8.24
C ARG A 83 96.37 0.36 6.80
N LEU A 84 97.26 0.78 5.90
CA LEU A 84 96.97 0.97 4.48
C LEU A 84 96.55 -0.35 3.83
N GLU A 85 97.26 -1.44 4.09
CA GLU A 85 96.94 -2.74 3.48
C GLU A 85 95.62 -3.34 4.01
N LEU A 86 95.37 -3.20 5.31
CA LEU A 86 94.09 -3.57 5.90
C LEU A 86 92.95 -2.74 5.29
N ARG A 87 93.15 -1.44 5.14
CA ARG A 87 92.17 -0.55 4.52
C ARG A 87 91.88 -0.93 3.08
N ARG A 88 92.91 -1.25 2.28
CA ARG A 88 92.76 -1.71 0.89
C ARG A 88 91.89 -2.94 0.78
N THR A 89 92.10 -3.90 1.67
CA THR A 89 91.27 -5.12 1.76
C THR A 89 89.80 -4.77 2.00
N THR A 90 89.51 -3.86 2.94
CA THR A 90 88.14 -3.39 3.20
C THR A 90 87.56 -2.63 2.00
N THR A 91 88.35 -1.80 1.32
CA THR A 91 87.93 -1.11 0.09
C THR A 91 87.64 -2.11 -1.03
N ASP A 92 88.37 -3.21 -1.13
CA ASP A 92 88.13 -4.26 -2.13
C ASP A 92 86.85 -5.05 -1.84
N ASP A 93 86.54 -5.36 -0.58
CA ASP A 93 85.25 -5.95 -0.20
C ASP A 93 84.07 -5.04 -0.61
N LEU A 94 84.16 -3.75 -0.31
CA LEU A 94 83.13 -2.77 -0.70
C LEU A 94 83.02 -2.64 -2.22
N ARG A 95 84.15 -2.62 -2.93
CA ARG A 95 84.20 -2.59 -4.40
C ARG A 95 83.56 -3.83 -5.02
N ALA A 96 83.81 -5.01 -4.47
CA ALA A 96 83.18 -6.26 -4.91
C ALA A 96 81.67 -6.23 -4.68
N ARG A 97 81.21 -5.75 -3.53
CA ARG A 97 79.77 -5.58 -3.23
C ARG A 97 79.09 -4.56 -4.13
N LEU A 98 79.77 -3.48 -4.52
CA LEU A 98 79.27 -2.50 -5.49
C LEU A 98 79.16 -3.05 -6.93
N SER A 99 79.85 -4.17 -7.20
CA SER A 99 79.84 -4.84 -8.52
C SER A 99 78.60 -5.71 -8.73
N ASP A 100 77.74 -5.87 -7.72
CA ASP A 100 76.52 -6.65 -7.83
C ASP A 100 75.59 -6.03 -8.91
N PRO A 101 75.23 -6.80 -9.97
CA PRO A 101 74.34 -6.34 -11.04
C PRO A 101 72.98 -5.83 -10.53
N ALA A 102 72.52 -6.29 -9.36
CA ALA A 102 71.26 -5.86 -8.75
C ALA A 102 71.28 -4.40 -8.28
N LEU A 103 72.46 -3.82 -8.02
CA LEU A 103 72.63 -2.43 -7.60
C LEU A 103 72.51 -1.42 -8.76
N ASN A 104 72.61 -1.86 -10.02
CA ASN A 104 72.60 -1.00 -11.21
C ASN A 104 73.66 0.14 -11.17
N LEU A 105 74.81 -0.12 -10.53
CA LEU A 105 75.96 0.80 -10.39
C LEU A 105 77.21 0.29 -11.13
N GLU A 106 77.13 -0.87 -11.78
CA GLU A 106 78.23 -1.61 -12.39
C GLU A 106 79.03 -0.79 -13.43
N SER A 107 78.41 0.22 -14.05
CA SER A 107 79.09 1.11 -15.00
C SER A 107 80.28 1.86 -14.38
N GLU A 108 80.27 2.12 -13.07
CA GLU A 108 81.33 2.86 -12.39
C GLU A 108 82.59 2.04 -12.13
N LEU A 109 82.53 0.73 -12.25
CA LEU A 109 83.63 -0.19 -11.94
C LEU A 109 84.44 -0.61 -13.18
N ARG A 110 83.99 -0.17 -14.36
CA ARG A 110 84.62 -0.51 -15.64
C ARG A 110 86.02 0.11 -15.77
N PRO A 111 86.99 -0.57 -16.40
CA PRO A 111 88.30 0.03 -16.68
C PRO A 111 88.18 1.40 -17.35
N GLY A 112 88.92 2.40 -16.85
CA GLY A 112 88.87 3.79 -17.34
C GLY A 112 87.85 4.72 -16.66
N THR A 113 87.02 4.21 -15.75
CA THR A 113 86.24 5.05 -14.81
C THR A 113 87.04 5.35 -13.54
N THR A 114 86.52 6.20 -12.64
CA THR A 114 87.26 6.57 -11.42
C THR A 114 87.61 5.35 -10.56
N LEU A 115 86.64 4.46 -10.29
CA LEU A 115 86.91 3.25 -9.49
C LEU A 115 87.69 2.18 -10.27
N GLY A 116 87.54 2.11 -11.59
CA GLY A 116 88.31 1.19 -12.44
C GLY A 116 89.81 1.51 -12.51
N LEU A 117 90.23 2.71 -12.10
CA LEU A 117 91.64 3.14 -12.04
C LEU A 117 92.28 2.92 -10.65
N LEU A 118 91.54 2.37 -9.68
CA LEU A 118 92.01 2.22 -8.30
C LEU A 118 93.26 1.33 -8.19
N ASP A 119 93.31 0.21 -8.91
CA ASP A 119 94.45 -0.71 -8.87
C ASP A 119 95.73 -0.07 -9.46
N VAL A 120 95.57 0.68 -10.55
CA VAL A 120 96.67 1.46 -11.17
C VAL A 120 97.21 2.51 -10.20
N LEU A 121 96.31 3.21 -9.51
CA LEU A 121 96.69 4.19 -8.49
C LEU A 121 97.44 3.52 -7.33
N ARG A 122 96.95 2.39 -6.83
CA ARG A 122 97.59 1.62 -5.73
C ARG A 122 98.97 1.10 -6.10
N GLU A 123 99.18 0.64 -7.33
CA GLU A 123 100.50 0.21 -7.83
C GLU A 123 101.49 1.38 -7.79
N ARG A 124 101.07 2.55 -8.29
CA ARG A 124 101.89 3.78 -8.28
C ARG A 124 102.20 4.23 -6.85
N VAL A 125 101.23 4.20 -5.94
CA VAL A 125 101.43 4.54 -4.51
C VAL A 125 102.40 3.58 -3.83
N SER A 126 102.21 2.27 -4.01
CA SER A 126 103.04 1.25 -3.35
C SER A 126 104.49 1.32 -3.82
N GLY A 127 104.70 1.57 -5.12
CA GLY A 127 106.03 1.80 -5.69
C GLY A 127 106.61 3.20 -5.49
N LYS A 128 105.92 4.10 -4.77
CA LYS A 128 106.28 5.53 -4.62
C LYS A 128 106.53 6.25 -5.96
N ARG A 129 105.79 5.88 -7.01
CA ARG A 129 105.87 6.41 -8.39
C ARG A 129 104.84 7.51 -8.68
N ILE A 130 104.29 8.15 -7.65
CA ILE A 130 103.32 9.23 -7.75
C ILE A 130 103.55 10.22 -6.60
N PRO A 131 103.50 11.54 -6.84
CA PRO A 131 103.51 12.53 -5.77
C PRO A 131 102.29 12.37 -4.86
N ALA A 132 102.47 12.56 -3.54
CA ALA A 132 101.37 12.46 -2.59
C ALA A 132 100.22 13.42 -2.88
N ALA A 133 100.52 14.61 -3.41
CA ALA A 133 99.52 15.59 -3.86
C ALA A 133 98.62 15.03 -4.97
N GLU A 134 99.19 14.33 -5.95
CA GLU A 134 98.45 13.74 -7.06
C GLU A 134 97.62 12.54 -6.58
N ALA A 135 98.18 11.70 -5.69
CA ALA A 135 97.46 10.58 -5.11
C ALA A 135 96.22 11.05 -4.32
N GLU A 136 96.36 12.10 -3.49
CA GLU A 136 95.25 12.73 -2.78
C GLU A 136 94.13 13.17 -3.73
N ILE A 137 94.48 13.83 -4.84
CA ILE A 137 93.50 14.32 -5.83
C ILE A 137 92.70 13.16 -6.43
N GLU A 138 93.37 12.06 -6.80
CA GLU A 138 92.69 10.91 -7.43
C GLU A 138 91.77 10.18 -6.46
N TYR A 139 92.20 9.90 -5.22
CA TYR A 139 91.34 9.30 -4.20
C TYR A 139 90.14 10.20 -3.86
N ARG A 140 90.37 11.51 -3.75
CA ARG A 140 89.29 12.48 -3.51
C ARG A 140 88.28 12.49 -4.65
N ARG A 141 88.72 12.49 -5.92
CA ARG A 141 87.80 12.40 -7.07
C ARG A 141 86.94 11.13 -7.03
N MET A 142 87.51 10.00 -6.60
CA MET A 142 86.74 8.76 -6.42
C MET A 142 85.70 8.91 -5.31
N SER A 143 86.09 9.43 -4.15
CA SER A 143 85.18 9.70 -3.01
C SER A 143 84.05 10.67 -3.39
N GLU A 144 84.36 11.81 -4.00
CA GLU A 144 83.39 12.83 -4.42
C GLU A 144 82.35 12.25 -5.39
N ARG A 145 82.78 11.34 -6.27
CA ARG A 145 81.85 10.65 -7.17
C ARG A 145 80.85 9.82 -6.37
N GLN A 146 81.29 9.02 -5.39
CA GLN A 146 80.40 8.22 -4.54
C GLN A 146 79.40 9.10 -3.76
N ILE A 147 79.86 10.23 -3.19
CA ILE A 147 78.98 11.21 -2.54
C ILE A 147 77.98 11.82 -3.54
N GLY A 148 78.41 12.08 -4.79
CA GLY A 148 77.53 12.55 -5.86
C GLY A 148 76.44 11.54 -6.26
N HIS A 149 76.74 10.24 -6.20
CA HIS A 149 75.76 9.17 -6.39
C HIS A 149 74.74 9.13 -5.25
N LEU A 150 75.20 9.22 -3.99
CA LEU A 150 74.33 9.37 -2.82
C LEU A 150 73.38 10.57 -2.97
N SER A 151 73.92 11.74 -3.31
CA SER A 151 73.13 12.97 -3.51
C SER A 151 72.06 12.82 -4.61
N ARG A 152 72.30 12.02 -5.66
CA ARG A 152 71.28 11.74 -6.69
C ARG A 152 70.18 10.82 -6.19
N ILE A 153 70.54 9.73 -5.50
CA ILE A 153 69.57 8.82 -4.87
C ILE A 153 68.65 9.62 -3.93
N PHE A 154 69.26 10.51 -3.16
CA PHE A 154 68.55 11.35 -2.21
C PHE A 154 67.66 12.43 -2.84
N ARG A 155 68.07 13.06 -3.94
CA ARG A 155 67.26 14.07 -4.65
C ARG A 155 66.00 13.49 -5.31
N GLN A 156 66.01 12.21 -5.67
CA GLN A 156 64.92 11.60 -6.43
C GLN A 156 63.72 11.18 -5.58
N ALA A 157 63.86 11.11 -4.26
CA ALA A 157 62.82 10.50 -3.46
C ALA A 157 62.97 10.88 -2.00
N MET A 158 62.19 11.85 -1.50
CA MET A 158 61.88 12.00 -0.07
C MET A 158 60.72 12.97 0.18
N ASP A 159 60.03 12.75 1.29
CA ASP A 159 59.24 13.78 1.97
C ASP A 159 60.14 14.88 2.58
N ALA A 160 59.55 16.02 2.98
CA ALA A 160 60.30 17.17 3.49
C ALA A 160 61.19 16.81 4.70
N GLU A 161 60.70 15.97 5.61
CA GLU A 161 61.44 15.58 6.81
C GLU A 161 62.66 14.74 6.45
N THR A 162 62.52 13.74 5.58
CA THR A 162 63.66 12.90 5.18
C THR A 162 64.69 13.67 4.35
N ASN A 163 64.27 14.67 3.57
CA ASN A 163 65.16 15.58 2.86
C ASN A 163 66.07 16.38 3.81
N GLU A 164 65.55 16.89 4.93
CA GLU A 164 66.37 17.61 5.92
C GLU A 164 67.48 16.73 6.50
N LYS A 165 67.15 15.48 6.86
CA LYS A 165 68.13 14.50 7.40
C LYS A 165 69.26 14.23 6.42
N ILE A 166 68.92 14.15 5.13
CA ILE A 166 69.85 13.95 4.03
C ILE A 166 70.76 15.14 3.82
N PHE A 167 70.21 16.36 3.78
CA PHE A 167 71.02 17.56 3.57
C PHE A 167 72.02 17.73 4.71
N ALA A 168 71.60 17.47 5.94
CA ALA A 168 72.51 17.42 7.08
C ALA A 168 73.61 16.36 6.87
N HIS A 169 73.24 15.13 6.49
CA HIS A 169 74.21 14.06 6.25
C HIS A 169 75.21 14.38 5.13
N LEU A 170 74.76 14.94 4.01
CA LEU A 170 75.65 15.39 2.94
C LEU A 170 76.60 16.51 3.40
N GLY A 171 76.10 17.42 4.25
CA GLY A 171 76.94 18.41 4.93
C GLY A 171 78.02 17.74 5.79
N LEU A 172 77.67 16.73 6.58
CA LEU A 172 78.63 15.98 7.39
C LEU A 172 79.69 15.27 6.52
N LEU A 173 79.29 14.60 5.45
CA LEU A 173 80.24 13.94 4.52
C LEU A 173 81.21 14.95 3.89
N THR A 174 80.69 16.10 3.48
CA THR A 174 81.49 17.17 2.85
C THR A 174 82.44 17.80 3.87
N ALA A 175 81.99 18.01 5.11
CA ALA A 175 82.84 18.48 6.20
C ALA A 175 83.96 17.47 6.52
N LYS A 176 83.61 16.18 6.63
CA LYS A 176 84.58 15.10 6.89
C LYS A 176 85.63 15.02 5.78
N GLN A 177 85.21 15.11 4.51
CA GLN A 177 86.14 15.12 3.38
C GLN A 177 87.06 16.35 3.41
N ALA A 178 86.53 17.55 3.68
CA ALA A 178 87.33 18.75 3.79
C ALA A 178 88.35 18.67 4.95
N LEU A 179 87.97 18.07 6.08
CA LEU A 179 88.89 17.80 7.19
C LEU A 179 89.98 16.80 6.80
N ASN A 180 89.62 15.77 6.02
CA ASN A 180 90.58 14.79 5.53
C ASN A 180 91.59 15.41 4.55
N ASP A 181 91.13 16.29 3.66
CA ASP A 181 91.98 17.07 2.75
C ASP A 181 92.92 17.99 3.54
N LEU A 182 92.40 18.66 4.58
CA LEU A 182 93.22 19.47 5.49
C LEU A 182 94.29 18.61 6.17
N ARG A 183 93.91 17.42 6.66
CA ARG A 183 94.84 16.46 7.28
C ARG A 183 95.98 16.11 6.35
N THR A 184 95.70 15.66 5.14
CA THR A 184 96.74 15.24 4.18
C THR A 184 97.61 16.40 3.75
N ARG A 185 97.03 17.57 3.47
CA ARG A 185 97.77 18.77 3.06
C ARG A 185 98.68 19.31 4.14
N MET A 186 98.17 19.40 5.37
CA MET A 186 98.97 19.81 6.53
C MET A 186 100.08 18.80 6.83
N THR A 187 99.83 17.51 6.66
CA THR A 187 100.88 16.47 6.79
C THR A 187 102.02 16.71 5.81
N ARG A 188 101.71 16.94 4.53
CA ARG A 188 102.71 17.27 3.51
C ARG A 188 103.46 18.55 3.83
N ALA A 189 102.75 19.59 4.25
CA ALA A 189 103.34 20.88 4.57
C ALA A 189 104.26 20.83 5.81
N LEU A 190 103.87 20.10 6.85
CA LEU A 190 104.69 19.87 8.05
C LEU A 190 105.92 19.02 7.73
N THR A 191 105.80 18.04 6.83
CA THR A 191 106.94 17.20 6.39
C THR A 191 107.94 18.02 5.57
N ALA A 192 107.46 18.96 4.76
CA ALA A 192 108.29 19.90 4.00
C ALA A 192 108.76 21.11 4.82
N ASP A 193 108.33 21.26 6.08
CA ASP A 193 108.52 22.43 6.95
C ASP A 193 108.15 23.79 6.30
N THR A 194 107.26 23.77 5.31
CA THR A 194 106.82 24.96 4.59
C THR A 194 105.48 24.74 3.90
N ILE A 195 104.69 25.80 3.77
CA ILE A 195 103.52 25.83 2.88
C ILE A 195 103.88 26.74 1.70
N PRO A 196 103.94 26.22 0.47
CA PRO A 196 104.14 27.06 -0.72
C PRO A 196 103.02 28.11 -0.81
N PRO A 197 103.34 29.39 -1.15
CA PRO A 197 102.32 30.43 -1.24
C PRO A 197 101.17 30.13 -2.22
N SER A 198 101.44 29.32 -3.25
CA SER A 198 100.43 28.84 -4.20
C SER A 198 99.36 27.95 -3.55
N GLN A 199 99.64 27.34 -2.39
CA GLN A 199 98.73 26.43 -1.69
C GLN A 199 97.87 27.13 -0.62
N TYR A 200 98.14 28.40 -0.30
CA TYR A 200 97.35 29.15 0.71
C TYR A 200 95.88 29.26 0.34
N GLY A 201 95.58 29.50 -0.94
CA GLY A 201 94.21 29.60 -1.43
C GLY A 201 93.44 28.29 -1.26
N GLU A 202 94.05 27.18 -1.68
CA GLU A 202 93.44 25.84 -1.57
C GLU A 202 93.23 25.42 -0.10
N LEU A 203 94.19 25.75 0.77
CA LEU A 203 94.09 25.44 2.19
C LEU A 203 92.97 26.25 2.86
N ALA A 204 92.87 27.55 2.55
CA ALA A 204 91.80 28.41 3.05
C ALA A 204 90.42 27.98 2.52
N GLU A 205 90.33 27.54 1.25
CA GLU A 205 89.11 26.98 0.68
C GLU A 205 88.65 25.74 1.45
N ARG A 206 89.57 24.83 1.77
CA ARG A 206 89.24 23.61 2.53
C ARG A 206 88.85 23.90 3.97
N VAL A 207 89.48 24.87 4.64
CA VAL A 207 89.03 25.36 5.95
C VAL A 207 87.60 25.91 5.86
N ALA A 208 87.32 26.78 4.89
CA ALA A 208 86.00 27.36 4.72
C ALA A 208 84.93 26.29 4.43
N GLN A 209 85.25 25.29 3.60
CA GLN A 209 84.36 24.16 3.34
C GLN A 209 84.09 23.33 4.59
N TYR A 210 85.12 23.02 5.40
CA TYR A 210 84.95 22.30 6.65
C TYR A 210 84.04 23.07 7.63
N GLU A 211 84.34 24.36 7.88
CA GLU A 211 83.60 25.18 8.84
C GLU A 211 82.14 25.38 8.39
N THR A 212 81.94 25.73 7.13
CA THR A 212 80.59 25.99 6.59
C THR A 212 79.72 24.74 6.64
N ASN A 213 80.24 23.60 6.19
CA ASN A 213 79.46 22.36 6.18
C ASN A 213 79.23 21.80 7.58
N THR A 214 80.16 22.02 8.51
CA THR A 214 79.97 21.66 9.93
C THR A 214 78.85 22.50 10.55
N LEU A 215 78.78 23.80 10.27
CA LEU A 215 77.71 24.67 10.74
C LEU A 215 76.35 24.30 10.14
N LEU A 216 76.30 24.05 8.82
CA LEU A 216 75.08 23.60 8.15
C LEU A 216 74.59 22.26 8.72
N PHE A 217 75.49 21.30 8.92
CA PHE A 217 75.17 20.04 9.58
C PHE A 217 74.62 20.26 10.98
N GLN A 218 75.26 21.06 11.84
CA GLN A 218 74.77 21.29 13.21
C GLN A 218 73.39 21.96 13.23
N ARG A 219 73.12 22.87 12.28
CA ARG A 219 71.82 23.53 12.14
C ARG A 219 70.72 22.56 11.73
N ASP A 220 70.99 21.74 10.71
CA ASP A 220 69.97 20.94 10.02
C ASP A 220 69.89 19.48 10.50
N ALA A 221 70.89 19.00 11.25
CA ALA A 221 70.91 17.63 11.74
C ALA A 221 69.74 17.34 12.67
N PRO A 222 69.13 16.14 12.57
CA PRO A 222 68.14 15.67 13.54
C PRO A 222 68.68 15.73 14.96
N GLU A 223 67.81 16.00 15.93
CA GLU A 223 68.18 16.15 17.35
C GLU A 223 69.05 14.98 17.86
N GLN A 224 68.68 13.75 17.52
CA GLN A 224 69.42 12.53 17.88
C GLN A 224 70.85 12.52 17.32
N VAL A 225 71.02 12.88 16.04
CA VAL A 225 72.32 12.90 15.36
C VAL A 225 73.16 14.07 15.86
N ARG A 226 72.52 15.21 16.14
CA ARG A 226 73.17 16.41 16.70
C ARG A 226 73.68 16.16 18.11
N ALA A 227 72.89 15.47 18.94
CA ALA A 227 73.30 15.04 20.28
C ALA A 227 74.51 14.09 20.20
N LEU A 228 74.46 13.09 19.31
CA LEU A 228 75.59 12.19 19.06
C LEU A 228 76.84 12.96 18.63
N TYR A 229 76.70 13.94 17.74
CA TYR A 229 77.82 14.80 17.33
C TYR A 229 78.41 15.59 18.52
N GLN A 230 77.57 16.24 19.31
CA GLN A 230 78.02 17.01 20.49
C GLN A 230 78.67 16.13 21.55
N GLU A 231 78.22 14.88 21.66
CA GLU A 231 78.78 13.91 22.59
C GLU A 231 80.13 13.35 22.12
N VAL A 232 80.22 12.96 20.85
CA VAL A 232 81.37 12.22 20.30
C VAL A 232 82.46 13.16 19.80
N PHE A 233 82.12 14.27 19.15
CA PHE A 233 83.05 15.21 18.52
C PHE A 233 83.50 16.30 19.48
N LYS A 234 84.08 15.87 20.60
CA LYS A 234 84.70 16.69 21.65
C LYS A 234 85.97 16.01 22.17
N GLY A 235 86.77 16.73 22.95
CA GLY A 235 88.00 16.22 23.55
C GLY A 235 89.23 16.94 23.04
N ASP A 236 90.39 16.53 23.56
CA ASP A 236 91.66 17.21 23.33
C ASP A 236 92.10 17.12 21.86
N ASP A 237 91.86 15.99 21.19
CA ASP A 237 92.14 15.78 19.78
C ASP A 237 91.32 16.71 18.87
N VAL A 238 90.02 16.87 19.15
CA VAL A 238 89.15 17.78 18.39
C VAL A 238 89.53 19.24 18.63
N ASN A 239 89.83 19.61 19.89
CA ASN A 239 90.27 20.96 20.23
C ASN A 239 91.62 21.30 19.58
N TYR A 240 92.54 20.33 19.56
CA TYR A 240 93.83 20.45 18.90
C TYR A 240 93.66 20.72 17.40
N VAL A 241 92.84 19.91 16.69
CA VAL A 241 92.55 20.10 15.27
C VAL A 241 91.92 21.47 15.00
N ARG A 242 91.00 21.92 15.86
CA ARG A 242 90.36 23.25 15.72
C ARG A 242 91.38 24.38 15.87
N THR A 243 92.27 24.29 16.85
CA THR A 243 93.35 25.27 17.07
C THR A 243 94.30 25.32 15.88
N MET A 244 94.66 24.15 15.35
CA MET A 244 95.51 24.02 14.16
C MET A 244 94.87 24.66 12.93
N ILE A 245 93.60 24.34 12.65
CA ILE A 245 92.83 24.94 11.56
C ILE A 245 92.73 26.47 11.73
N GLY A 246 92.45 26.95 12.95
CA GLY A 246 92.39 28.38 13.24
C GLY A 246 93.71 29.10 13.02
N THR A 247 94.81 28.49 13.45
CA THR A 247 96.18 29.03 13.27
C THR A 247 96.53 29.14 11.79
N VAL A 248 96.24 28.10 11.02
CA VAL A 248 96.47 28.05 9.58
C VAL A 248 95.64 29.11 8.85
N ARG A 249 94.37 29.28 9.24
CA ARG A 249 93.47 30.29 8.68
C ARG A 249 93.98 31.71 8.90
N GLU A 250 94.41 32.01 10.11
CA GLU A 250 94.82 33.36 10.53
C GLU A 250 96.21 33.74 10.01
N LYS A 251 97.19 32.85 10.19
CA LYS A 251 98.60 33.18 9.89
C LYS A 251 99.00 32.87 8.46
N ARG A 252 98.24 32.01 7.75
CA ARG A 252 98.61 31.48 6.43
C ARG A 252 100.06 31.01 6.37
N SER A 253 100.55 30.38 7.45
CA SER A 253 101.94 29.94 7.60
C SER A 253 102.04 28.91 8.71
N LEU A 254 103.04 28.02 8.63
CA LEU A 254 103.40 27.10 9.70
C LEU A 254 104.35 27.74 10.74
N ALA A 255 104.77 28.99 10.53
CA ALA A 255 105.68 29.67 11.44
C ALA A 255 105.10 29.76 12.87
N GLY A 256 105.78 29.10 13.81
CA GLY A 256 105.40 29.05 15.23
C GLY A 256 104.42 27.92 15.59
N VAL A 257 104.06 27.04 14.65
CA VAL A 257 103.35 25.79 14.94
C VAL A 257 104.35 24.80 15.56
N ARG A 258 104.15 24.43 16.83
CA ARG A 258 104.98 23.43 17.52
C ARG A 258 104.31 22.06 17.44
N THR A 259 104.30 21.44 16.27
CA THR A 259 103.81 20.06 16.10
C THR A 259 104.67 19.29 15.13
N THR A 260 104.78 17.98 15.36
CA THR A 260 105.40 17.08 14.37
C THR A 260 104.36 16.63 13.32
N PRO A 261 104.79 16.21 12.11
CA PRO A 261 103.90 15.59 11.13
C PRO A 261 103.16 14.37 11.69
N GLN A 262 103.84 13.56 12.51
CA GLN A 262 103.28 12.36 13.14
C GLN A 262 102.21 12.69 14.18
N GLU A 263 102.48 13.67 15.05
CA GLU A 263 101.51 14.11 16.06
C GLU A 263 100.25 14.73 15.43
N TRP A 264 100.43 15.56 14.39
CA TRP A 264 99.31 16.06 13.59
C TRP A 264 98.50 14.93 12.98
N TRP A 265 99.19 13.95 12.37
CA TRP A 265 98.56 12.78 11.77
C TRP A 265 97.73 11.99 12.77
N ASP A 266 98.27 11.68 13.94
CA ASP A 266 97.60 10.85 14.94
C ASP A 266 96.37 11.56 15.53
N LEU A 267 96.49 12.83 15.93
CA LEU A 267 95.37 13.59 16.52
C LEU A 267 94.28 13.92 15.49
N SER A 268 94.65 14.27 14.25
CA SER A 268 93.66 14.50 13.19
C SER A 268 92.98 13.21 12.74
N SER A 269 93.65 12.07 12.80
CA SER A 269 93.04 10.76 12.55
C SER A 269 91.95 10.44 13.59
N LEU A 270 92.22 10.68 14.88
CA LEU A 270 91.22 10.52 15.94
C LEU A 270 90.00 11.42 15.74
N ALA A 271 90.21 12.68 15.36
CA ALA A 271 89.10 13.59 15.07
C ALA A 271 88.24 13.10 13.87
N VAL A 272 88.87 12.60 12.80
CA VAL A 272 88.15 12.02 11.66
C VAL A 272 87.38 10.75 12.07
N ASP A 273 87.95 9.89 12.92
CA ASP A 273 87.29 8.69 13.44
C ASP A 273 86.05 9.02 14.29
N ARG A 274 86.10 10.12 15.05
CA ARG A 274 84.94 10.64 15.76
C ARG A 274 83.84 11.08 14.79
N LEU A 275 84.18 11.79 13.70
CA LEU A 275 83.19 12.14 12.66
C LEU A 275 82.62 10.91 11.96
N ARG A 276 83.43 9.88 11.73
CA ARG A 276 82.97 8.59 11.17
C ARG A 276 81.93 7.91 12.07
N THR A 277 82.08 8.04 13.39
CA THR A 277 81.07 7.54 14.33
C THR A 277 79.74 8.29 14.18
N VAL A 278 79.79 9.62 14.05
CA VAL A 278 78.60 10.45 13.81
C VAL A 278 77.94 10.13 12.47
N GLU A 279 78.75 9.92 11.42
CA GLU A 279 78.28 9.54 10.08
C GLU A 279 77.51 8.23 10.10
N ARG A 280 78.03 7.18 10.75
CA ARG A 280 77.34 5.89 10.88
C ARG A 280 75.98 6.08 11.57
N GLY A 281 75.95 6.81 12.69
CA GLY A 281 74.70 7.12 13.38
C GLY A 281 73.72 7.93 12.52
N SER A 282 74.23 8.84 11.69
CA SER A 282 73.42 9.62 10.75
C SER A 282 72.80 8.74 9.65
N ILE A 283 73.56 7.83 9.05
CA ILE A 283 73.06 6.87 8.04
C ILE A 283 72.03 5.93 8.67
N ASP A 284 72.30 5.39 9.86
CA ASP A 284 71.39 4.51 10.58
C ASP A 284 70.06 5.22 10.87
N GLY A 285 70.12 6.48 11.31
CA GLY A 285 68.95 7.32 11.55
C GLY A 285 68.12 7.58 10.29
N ILE A 286 68.77 7.85 9.14
CA ILE A 286 68.08 8.04 7.85
C ILE A 286 67.35 6.75 7.44
N ILE A 287 68.05 5.60 7.47
CA ILE A 287 67.48 4.31 7.08
C ILE A 287 66.31 3.93 7.99
N ALA A 288 66.44 4.12 9.31
CA ALA A 288 65.39 3.85 10.27
C ALA A 288 64.17 4.76 10.04
N ALA A 289 64.38 6.05 9.80
CA ALA A 289 63.32 7.01 9.52
C ALA A 289 62.55 6.66 8.24
N THR A 290 63.25 6.34 7.14
CA THR A 290 62.60 5.90 5.90
C THR A 290 61.78 4.63 6.11
N ALA A 291 62.31 3.65 6.84
CA ALA A 291 61.61 2.40 7.12
C ALA A 291 60.36 2.59 8.00
N ALA A 292 60.41 3.53 8.95
CA ALA A 292 59.25 3.92 9.76
C ALA A 292 58.20 4.64 8.91
N ASN A 293 58.60 5.65 8.13
CA ASN A 293 57.71 6.42 7.26
C ASN A 293 57.00 5.54 6.23
N SER A 294 57.69 4.54 5.66
CA SER A 294 57.10 3.54 4.78
C SER A 294 55.96 2.76 5.46
N ARG A 295 56.18 2.26 6.68
CA ARG A 295 55.15 1.54 7.46
C ARG A 295 53.97 2.44 7.84
N PHE A 296 54.23 3.71 8.18
CA PHE A 296 53.17 4.69 8.43
C PHE A 296 52.35 5.00 7.18
N ALA A 297 52.99 5.13 6.02
CA ALA A 297 52.30 5.37 4.75
C ALA A 297 51.37 4.20 4.38
N GLU A 298 51.83 2.94 4.56
CA GLU A 298 51.00 1.76 4.32
C GLU A 298 49.80 1.69 5.27
N ARG A 299 50.01 1.90 6.58
CA ARG A 299 48.91 1.94 7.56
C ARG A 299 47.93 3.07 7.28
N ARG A 300 48.42 4.24 6.91
CA ARG A 300 47.58 5.40 6.59
C ARG A 300 46.69 5.13 5.38
N LEU A 301 47.23 4.53 4.32
CA LEU A 301 46.45 4.14 3.15
C LEU A 301 45.34 3.16 3.55
N PHE A 302 45.64 2.16 4.38
CA PHE A 302 44.65 1.21 4.88
C PHE A 302 43.54 1.89 5.70
N ILE A 303 43.90 2.82 6.60
CA ILE A 303 42.93 3.60 7.38
C ILE A 303 42.03 4.45 6.47
N VAL A 304 42.60 5.10 5.45
CA VAL A 304 41.83 5.89 4.48
C VAL A 304 40.85 5.00 3.72
N ILE A 305 41.27 3.81 3.28
CA ILE A 305 40.40 2.84 2.61
C ILE A 305 39.28 2.36 3.54
N LEU A 306 39.58 2.03 4.80
CA LEU A 306 38.56 1.65 5.78
C LEU A 306 37.57 2.78 6.07
N ALA A 307 38.05 4.02 6.21
CA ALA A 307 37.18 5.17 6.39
C ALA A 307 36.25 5.37 5.18
N LEU A 308 36.78 5.22 3.96
CA LEU A 308 35.98 5.27 2.72
C LEU A 308 34.92 4.17 2.69
N LEU A 309 35.28 2.93 3.02
CA LEU A 309 34.33 1.82 3.12
C LEU A 309 33.25 2.09 4.17
N GLY A 310 33.62 2.67 5.32
CA GLY A 310 32.68 3.09 6.36
C GLY A 310 31.68 4.14 5.86
N VAL A 311 32.15 5.17 5.13
CA VAL A 311 31.28 6.18 4.51
C VAL A 311 30.35 5.55 3.48
N VAL A 312 30.88 4.70 2.59
CA VAL A 312 30.06 3.98 1.60
C VAL A 312 29.00 3.10 2.28
N GLY A 313 29.37 2.39 3.33
CA GLY A 313 28.45 1.59 4.14
C GLY A 313 27.33 2.45 4.77
N ALA A 314 27.69 3.57 5.40
CA ALA A 314 26.71 4.48 6.00
C ALA A 314 25.75 5.08 4.96
N VAL A 315 26.26 5.50 3.80
CA VAL A 315 25.46 6.00 2.67
C VAL A 315 24.50 4.92 2.16
N THR A 316 24.98 3.67 2.04
CA THR A 316 24.17 2.53 1.58
C THR A 316 23.04 2.22 2.57
N VAL A 317 23.33 2.19 3.87
CA VAL A 317 22.31 1.97 4.92
C VAL A 317 21.28 3.09 4.92
N MET A 318 21.72 4.35 4.82
CA MET A 318 20.82 5.50 4.77
C MET A 318 19.93 5.46 3.53
N ALA A 319 20.50 5.17 2.36
CA ALA A 319 19.75 5.01 1.11
C ALA A 319 18.72 3.88 1.23
N TYR A 320 19.09 2.74 1.84
CA TYR A 320 18.18 1.63 2.08
C TYR A 320 16.99 2.03 2.96
N VAL A 321 17.22 2.77 4.04
CA VAL A 321 16.14 3.25 4.94
C VAL A 321 15.17 4.16 4.19
N VAL A 322 15.68 5.12 3.40
CA VAL A 322 14.85 6.03 2.60
C VAL A 322 14.05 5.27 1.55
N LEU A 323 14.68 4.37 0.79
CA LEU A 323 14.02 3.56 -0.23
C LEU A 323 12.96 2.63 0.36
N ARG A 324 13.22 2.03 1.53
CA ARG A 324 12.26 1.18 2.24
C ARG A 324 11.00 1.96 2.65
N GLY A 325 11.16 3.20 3.14
CA GLY A 325 10.03 4.07 3.50
C GLY A 325 9.16 4.47 2.30
N ILE A 326 9.80 4.78 1.17
CA ILE A 326 9.09 5.07 -0.09
C ILE A 326 8.35 3.83 -0.58
N LYS A 327 9.02 2.68 -0.64
CA LYS A 327 8.44 1.41 -1.10
C LYS A 327 7.21 1.03 -0.28
N SER A 328 7.29 1.07 1.06
CA SER A 328 6.16 0.71 1.93
C SER A 328 4.91 1.53 1.60
N THR A 329 5.05 2.86 1.53
CA THR A 329 3.91 3.74 1.27
C THR A 329 3.31 3.50 -0.13
N VAL A 330 4.16 3.23 -1.13
CA VAL A 330 3.71 2.91 -2.49
C VAL A 330 2.99 1.55 -2.55
N ASP A 331 3.51 0.53 -1.88
CA ASP A 331 2.91 -0.80 -1.81
C ASP A 331 1.53 -0.74 -1.12
N GLU A 332 1.43 0.00 -0.01
CA GLU A 332 0.17 0.19 0.72
C GLU A 332 -0.85 1.01 -0.07
N MET A 333 -0.42 2.05 -0.79
CA MET A 333 -1.30 2.78 -1.69
C MET A 333 -1.78 1.90 -2.85
N THR A 334 -0.93 1.01 -3.36
CA THR A 334 -1.29 0.04 -4.41
C THR A 334 -2.32 -0.98 -3.89
N ALA A 335 -2.13 -1.49 -2.67
CA ALA A 335 -3.07 -2.38 -2.01
C ALA A 335 -4.42 -1.71 -1.75
N ALA A 336 -4.41 -0.49 -1.21
CA ALA A 336 -5.63 0.29 -0.96
C ALA A 336 -6.35 0.67 -2.28
N THR A 337 -5.61 0.95 -3.36
CA THR A 337 -6.21 1.14 -4.68
C THR A 337 -6.89 -0.13 -5.18
N SER A 338 -6.26 -1.29 -4.99
CA SER A 338 -6.82 -2.58 -5.41
C SER A 338 -8.09 -2.94 -4.62
N ALA A 339 -8.11 -2.63 -3.32
CA ALA A 339 -9.30 -2.77 -2.47
C ALA A 339 -10.44 -1.85 -2.93
N LEU A 340 -10.12 -0.58 -3.25
CA LEU A 340 -11.09 0.39 -3.74
C LEU A 340 -11.73 -0.04 -5.07
N VAL A 341 -10.96 -0.67 -5.97
CA VAL A 341 -11.46 -1.20 -7.26
C VAL A 341 -12.54 -2.26 -7.07
N ILE A 342 -12.46 -3.09 -6.03
CA ILE A 342 -13.49 -4.10 -5.72
C ILE A 342 -14.59 -3.57 -4.79
N GLY A 343 -14.59 -2.27 -4.48
CA GLY A 343 -15.58 -1.62 -3.63
C GLY A 343 -15.31 -1.70 -2.13
N ASP A 344 -14.16 -2.22 -1.71
CA ASP A 344 -13.73 -2.20 -0.31
C ASP A 344 -13.12 -0.83 0.04
N VAL A 345 -13.87 -0.05 0.81
CA VAL A 345 -13.50 1.29 1.27
C VAL A 345 -12.96 1.30 2.70
N GLY A 346 -12.61 0.15 3.28
CA GLY A 346 -12.09 0.02 4.65
C GLY A 346 -10.62 0.42 4.82
N GLY A 347 -9.84 0.40 3.74
CA GLY A 347 -8.40 0.66 3.76
C GLY A 347 -8.03 2.09 4.16
N HIS A 348 -6.82 2.25 4.72
CA HIS A 348 -6.19 3.54 5.02
C HIS A 348 -4.69 3.46 4.76
N VAL A 349 -4.14 4.44 4.04
CA VAL A 349 -2.71 4.49 3.72
C VAL A 349 -1.98 5.34 4.78
N PRO A 350 -0.95 4.84 5.47
CA PRO A 350 -0.23 5.59 6.49
C PRO A 350 0.52 6.77 5.87
N VAL A 351 0.49 7.90 6.57
CA VAL A 351 1.14 9.14 6.15
C VAL A 351 2.48 9.26 6.87
N ASN A 352 3.55 8.77 6.23
CA ASN A 352 4.88 8.67 6.83
C ASN A 352 5.79 9.91 6.64
N GLY A 353 5.23 11.05 6.23
CA GLY A 353 5.98 12.31 6.07
C GLY A 353 5.16 13.45 5.47
N ASN A 354 5.77 14.63 5.39
CA ASN A 354 5.21 15.80 4.70
C ASN A 354 5.75 16.02 3.28
N ASP A 355 6.46 15.03 2.74
CA ASP A 355 6.98 15.05 1.37
C ASP A 355 5.91 14.76 0.31
N GLU A 356 6.33 14.65 -0.94
CA GLU A 356 5.45 14.40 -2.08
C GLU A 356 4.68 13.08 -1.94
N ILE A 357 5.30 12.04 -1.37
CA ILE A 357 4.67 10.73 -1.14
C ILE A 357 3.65 10.82 0.00
N GLY A 358 3.98 11.51 1.08
CA GLY A 358 3.04 11.78 2.17
C GLY A 358 1.86 12.65 1.72
N GLN A 359 2.08 13.61 0.81
CA GLN A 359 1.01 14.37 0.19
C GLN A 359 0.09 13.49 -0.65
N MET A 360 0.64 12.61 -1.48
CA MET A 360 -0.14 11.63 -2.24
C MET A 360 -0.98 10.74 -1.32
N ALA A 361 -0.40 10.20 -0.25
CA ALA A 361 -1.13 9.38 0.73
C ALA A 361 -2.28 10.15 1.39
N ARG A 362 -2.08 11.43 1.76
CA ARG A 362 -3.15 12.29 2.31
C ARG A 362 -4.29 12.51 1.32
N THR A 363 -3.97 12.87 0.08
CA THR A 363 -4.98 13.08 -0.98
C THR A 363 -5.72 11.78 -1.30
N PHE A 364 -5.02 10.64 -1.27
CA PHE A 364 -5.61 9.33 -1.49
C PHE A 364 -6.58 8.93 -0.36
N ASN A 365 -6.21 9.15 0.90
CA ASN A 365 -7.11 8.92 2.03
C ASN A 365 -8.36 9.81 1.96
N GLN A 366 -8.22 11.09 1.58
CA GLN A 366 -9.37 11.96 1.34
C GLN A 366 -10.29 11.41 0.25
N MET A 367 -9.74 10.82 -0.81
CA MET A 367 -10.54 10.15 -1.84
C MET A 367 -11.30 8.94 -1.26
N ILE A 368 -10.65 8.06 -0.48
CA ILE A 368 -11.31 6.91 0.15
C ILE A 368 -12.46 7.37 1.06
N ASP A 369 -12.22 8.37 1.91
CA ASP A 369 -13.24 8.90 2.83
C ASP A 369 -14.44 9.49 2.06
N ASN A 370 -14.19 10.08 0.89
CA ASN A 370 -15.26 10.58 0.02
C ASN A 370 -16.12 9.46 -0.54
N VAL A 371 -15.51 8.38 -1.05
CA VAL A 371 -16.23 7.21 -1.56
C VAL A 371 -17.02 6.54 -0.42
N ARG A 372 -16.40 6.36 0.75
CA ARG A 372 -17.04 5.79 1.94
C ARG A 372 -18.26 6.59 2.38
N SER A 373 -18.15 7.92 2.41
CA SER A 373 -19.23 8.81 2.77
C SER A 373 -20.42 8.73 1.80
N LEU A 374 -20.16 8.65 0.49
CA LEU A 374 -21.22 8.48 -0.52
C LEU A 374 -21.86 7.10 -0.45
N ALA A 375 -21.07 6.03 -0.21
CA ALA A 375 -21.58 4.68 -0.02
C ALA A 375 -22.52 4.60 1.20
N ALA A 376 -22.17 5.24 2.32
CA ALA A 376 -23.02 5.32 3.50
C ALA A 376 -24.36 6.05 3.23
N SER A 377 -24.31 7.17 2.49
CA SER A 377 -25.54 7.85 2.06
C SER A 377 -26.40 6.97 1.13
N ALA A 378 -25.78 6.24 0.21
CA ALA A 378 -26.49 5.34 -0.70
C ALA A 378 -27.15 4.15 0.04
N ASP A 379 -26.47 3.54 1.00
CA ASP A 379 -27.03 2.48 1.84
C ASP A 379 -28.22 2.98 2.67
N ALA A 380 -28.11 4.17 3.28
CA ALA A 380 -29.21 4.79 4.01
C ALA A 380 -30.44 5.06 3.10
N ILE A 381 -30.23 5.57 1.89
CA ILE A 381 -31.31 5.75 0.89
C ILE A 381 -31.92 4.41 0.51
N GLY A 382 -31.10 3.38 0.27
CA GLY A 382 -31.55 2.03 -0.06
C GLY A 382 -32.40 1.38 1.03
N LYS A 383 -32.14 1.72 2.30
CA LYS A 383 -32.94 1.28 3.47
C LYS A 383 -34.20 2.13 3.69
N GLY A 384 -34.52 3.04 2.79
CA GLY A 384 -35.73 3.89 2.86
C GLY A 384 -35.58 5.15 3.71
N ASN A 385 -34.37 5.47 4.20
CA ASN A 385 -34.13 6.73 4.91
C ASN A 385 -33.79 7.84 3.91
N TYR A 386 -34.83 8.53 3.42
CA TYR A 386 -34.68 9.61 2.44
C TYR A 386 -34.36 10.98 3.06
N ASP A 387 -34.24 11.07 4.38
CA ASP A 387 -33.84 12.30 5.08
C ASP A 387 -32.32 12.37 5.31
N THR A 388 -31.59 11.31 4.94
CA THR A 388 -30.14 11.29 5.06
C THR A 388 -29.49 12.40 4.21
N PRO A 389 -28.53 13.17 4.76
CA PRO A 389 -27.77 14.13 3.99
C PRO A 389 -26.87 13.39 2.99
N VAL A 390 -26.85 13.88 1.75
CA VAL A 390 -25.90 13.46 0.71
C VAL A 390 -24.86 14.59 0.59
N PRO A 391 -23.63 14.41 1.10
CA PRO A 391 -22.62 15.47 1.11
C PRO A 391 -22.06 15.71 -0.29
N VAL A 392 -22.60 16.72 -0.97
CA VAL A 392 -22.13 17.20 -2.27
C VAL A 392 -20.95 18.15 -2.06
N ARG A 393 -19.79 17.84 -2.65
CA ARG A 393 -18.54 18.58 -2.40
C ARG A 393 -18.27 19.74 -3.37
N GLY A 394 -19.17 19.95 -4.33
CA GLY A 394 -19.14 21.08 -5.26
C GLY A 394 -19.90 20.80 -6.56
N GLY A 395 -19.98 21.80 -7.45
CA GLY A 395 -20.74 21.68 -8.71
C GLY A 395 -20.23 20.60 -9.69
N LYS A 396 -19.00 20.11 -9.51
CA LYS A 396 -18.40 19.03 -10.33
C LYS A 396 -18.51 17.64 -9.71
N ASP A 397 -19.09 17.49 -8.52
CA ASP A 397 -19.27 16.21 -7.85
C ASP A 397 -20.41 15.42 -8.51
N LEU A 398 -20.11 14.72 -9.61
CA LEU A 398 -21.11 14.02 -10.41
C LEU A 398 -21.89 12.98 -9.58
N LEU A 399 -21.17 12.19 -8.78
CA LEU A 399 -21.77 11.09 -8.00
C LEU A 399 -22.60 11.64 -6.84
N GLY A 400 -22.09 12.63 -6.09
CA GLY A 400 -22.85 13.28 -5.02
C GLY A 400 -24.12 13.96 -5.53
N ASN A 401 -24.04 14.68 -6.64
CA ASN A 401 -25.20 15.34 -7.25
C ASN A 401 -26.24 14.34 -7.78
N ALA A 402 -25.80 13.25 -8.40
CA ALA A 402 -26.71 12.21 -8.89
C ALA A 402 -27.42 11.49 -7.73
N LEU A 403 -26.67 11.16 -6.67
CA LEU A 403 -27.20 10.50 -5.48
C LEU A 403 -28.20 11.39 -4.73
N ALA A 404 -27.93 12.69 -4.62
CA ALA A 404 -28.86 13.66 -4.04
C ALA A 404 -30.17 13.73 -4.83
N ARG A 405 -30.12 13.84 -6.16
CA ARG A 405 -31.32 13.80 -7.01
C ARG A 405 -32.10 12.50 -6.88
N MET A 406 -31.41 11.36 -6.80
CA MET A 406 -32.05 10.05 -6.63
C MET A 406 -32.82 9.98 -5.30
N ARG A 407 -32.20 10.40 -4.18
CA ARG A 407 -32.86 10.51 -2.87
C ARG A 407 -34.13 11.35 -2.95
N ASP A 408 -34.04 12.54 -3.55
CA ASP A 408 -35.16 13.48 -3.62
C ASP A 408 -36.33 12.91 -4.44
N ASN A 409 -36.03 12.24 -5.57
CA ASN A 409 -37.03 11.57 -6.39
C ASN A 409 -37.72 10.41 -5.64
N LEU A 410 -36.95 9.60 -4.89
CA LEU A 410 -37.51 8.49 -4.11
C LEU A 410 -38.38 8.99 -2.96
N LYS A 411 -37.97 10.08 -2.28
CA LYS A 411 -38.77 10.73 -1.25
C LYS A 411 -40.13 11.17 -1.80
N ALA A 412 -40.12 11.90 -2.93
CA ALA A 412 -41.34 12.35 -3.59
C ALA A 412 -42.23 11.19 -4.08
N ALA A 413 -41.65 10.06 -4.51
CA ALA A 413 -42.42 8.87 -4.86
C ALA A 413 -43.15 8.26 -3.63
N ARG A 414 -42.45 8.15 -2.49
CA ARG A 414 -43.02 7.65 -1.23
C ARG A 414 -44.12 8.56 -0.66
N ASP A 415 -44.00 9.87 -0.85
CA ASP A 415 -45.04 10.83 -0.44
C ASP A 415 -46.33 10.65 -1.26
N ARG A 416 -46.21 10.52 -2.60
CA ARG A 416 -47.37 10.30 -3.49
C ARG A 416 -48.12 8.99 -3.23
N ASP A 417 -47.39 7.90 -2.98
CA ASP A 417 -48.01 6.60 -2.70
C ASP A 417 -48.86 6.62 -1.41
N LEU A 418 -48.41 7.39 -0.41
CA LEU A 418 -49.15 7.56 0.84
C LEU A 418 -50.48 8.31 0.63
N GLU A 419 -50.47 9.37 -0.18
CA GLU A 419 -51.67 10.14 -0.52
C GLU A 419 -52.70 9.29 -1.29
N GLN A 420 -52.23 8.48 -2.24
CA GLN A 420 -53.11 7.61 -3.05
C GLN A 420 -53.80 6.54 -2.20
N ASN A 421 -53.08 5.91 -1.28
CA ASN A 421 -53.66 4.90 -0.38
C ASN A 421 -54.76 5.47 0.53
N GLN A 422 -54.61 6.71 0.99
CA GLN A 422 -55.65 7.38 1.78
C GLN A 422 -56.93 7.66 0.98
N ALA A 423 -56.79 8.10 -0.28
CA ALA A 423 -57.93 8.36 -1.15
C ALA A 423 -58.75 7.09 -1.43
N LEU A 424 -58.07 5.97 -1.68
CA LEU A 424 -58.71 4.69 -1.97
C LEU A 424 -59.55 4.18 -0.79
N GLN A 425 -59.05 4.34 0.44
CA GLN A 425 -59.77 3.92 1.65
C GLN A 425 -61.09 4.70 1.84
N MET A 426 -61.09 6.01 1.56
CA MET A 426 -62.29 6.84 1.66
C MET A 426 -63.38 6.46 0.65
N GLU A 427 -62.99 5.97 -0.54
CA GLU A 427 -63.94 5.53 -1.56
C GLU A 427 -64.63 4.22 -1.16
N LYS A 428 -63.88 3.28 -0.60
CA LYS A 428 -64.42 2.01 -0.08
C LYS A 428 -65.53 2.23 0.96
N ASP A 429 -65.27 3.10 1.95
CA ASP A 429 -66.23 3.37 3.04
C ASP A 429 -67.54 4.00 2.53
N LYS A 430 -67.51 4.72 1.39
CA LYS A 430 -68.73 5.30 0.78
C LYS A 430 -69.60 4.22 0.13
N LEU A 431 -68.99 3.25 -0.54
CA LEU A 431 -69.70 2.17 -1.23
C LEU A 431 -70.45 1.27 -0.24
N GLU A 432 -69.82 0.92 0.89
CA GLU A 432 -70.46 0.07 1.92
C GLU A 432 -71.75 0.72 2.46
N ARG A 433 -71.71 2.02 2.77
CA ARG A 433 -72.91 2.76 3.26
C ARG A 433 -74.03 2.85 2.24
N ALA A 434 -73.72 2.87 0.95
CA ALA A 434 -74.73 2.90 -0.10
C ALA A 434 -75.47 1.55 -0.20
N ASN A 435 -74.74 0.44 -0.02
CA ASN A 435 -75.30 -0.90 -0.07
C ASN A 435 -76.32 -1.15 1.05
N ASP A 436 -75.99 -0.77 2.29
CA ASP A 436 -76.87 -0.94 3.46
C ASP A 436 -78.23 -0.24 3.28
N ARG A 437 -78.24 0.94 2.64
CA ARG A 437 -79.47 1.71 2.38
C ARG A 437 -80.41 0.98 1.41
N ILE A 438 -79.88 0.29 0.41
CA ILE A 438 -80.69 -0.42 -0.59
C ILE A 438 -81.46 -1.57 0.07
N HIS A 439 -80.81 -2.32 0.97
CA HIS A 439 -81.45 -3.44 1.67
C HIS A 439 -82.64 -3.01 2.54
N VAL A 440 -82.51 -1.90 3.26
CA VAL A 440 -83.60 -1.37 4.11
C VAL A 440 -84.81 -0.95 3.28
N LEU A 441 -84.59 -0.29 2.13
CA LEU A 441 -85.67 0.18 1.26
C LEU A 441 -86.48 -0.97 0.65
N LEU A 442 -85.83 -2.07 0.27
CA LEU A 442 -86.52 -3.24 -0.27
C LEU A 442 -87.49 -3.85 0.75
N LYS A 443 -87.07 -4.01 2.01
CA LYS A 443 -87.93 -4.59 3.07
C LYS A 443 -89.22 -3.79 3.28
N GLU A 444 -89.14 -2.46 3.23
CA GLU A 444 -90.29 -1.56 3.38
C GLU A 444 -91.32 -1.70 2.23
N ILE A 445 -90.86 -1.90 0.99
CA ILE A 445 -91.74 -2.06 -0.17
C ILE A 445 -92.64 -3.29 0.00
N HIS A 446 -92.08 -4.44 0.39
CA HIS A 446 -92.86 -5.68 0.51
C HIS A 446 -93.91 -5.62 1.62
N HIS A 447 -93.57 -4.99 2.75
CA HIS A 447 -94.55 -4.72 3.81
C HIS A 447 -95.71 -3.85 3.31
N ARG A 448 -95.44 -2.83 2.49
CA ARG A 448 -96.48 -1.97 1.92
C ARG A 448 -97.38 -2.72 0.93
N VAL A 449 -96.80 -3.56 0.07
CA VAL A 449 -97.57 -4.37 -0.90
C VAL A 449 -98.52 -5.32 -0.16
N LYS A 450 -98.04 -6.04 0.86
CA LYS A 450 -98.89 -6.87 1.73
C LYS A 450 -100.07 -6.07 2.28
N ASN A 451 -99.78 -4.93 2.91
CA ASN A 451 -100.82 -4.11 3.54
C ASN A 451 -101.86 -3.63 2.52
N ASN A 452 -101.43 -3.24 1.32
CA ASN A 452 -102.33 -2.81 0.24
C ASN A 452 -103.26 -3.94 -0.23
N LEU A 453 -102.74 -5.16 -0.40
CA LEU A 453 -103.54 -6.31 -0.81
C LEU A 453 -104.57 -6.70 0.27
N GLN A 454 -104.21 -6.62 1.56
CA GLN A 454 -105.15 -6.86 2.66
C GLN A 454 -106.31 -5.87 2.69
N VAL A 455 -106.04 -4.59 2.40
CA VAL A 455 -107.08 -3.55 2.28
C VAL A 455 -108.01 -3.87 1.11
N VAL A 456 -107.48 -4.25 -0.06
CA VAL A 456 -108.28 -4.60 -1.23
C VAL A 456 -109.18 -5.82 -0.94
N ALA A 457 -108.65 -6.87 -0.31
CA ALA A 457 -109.43 -8.04 0.08
C ALA A 457 -110.58 -7.67 1.05
N SER A 458 -110.32 -6.78 2.01
CA SER A 458 -111.33 -6.32 2.97
C SER A 458 -112.46 -5.52 2.30
N LEU A 459 -112.12 -4.67 1.32
CA LEU A 459 -113.11 -3.92 0.54
C LEU A 459 -113.99 -4.85 -0.32
N LEU A 460 -113.40 -5.85 -0.95
CA LEU A 460 -114.14 -6.85 -1.73
C LEU A 460 -115.12 -7.64 -0.85
N ARG A 461 -114.73 -8.01 0.38
CA ARG A 461 -115.61 -8.66 1.35
C ARG A 461 -116.83 -7.80 1.68
N LEU A 462 -116.59 -6.54 2.06
CA LEU A 462 -117.65 -5.60 2.41
C LEU A 462 -118.61 -5.34 1.24
N GLN A 463 -118.11 -5.25 0.02
CA GLN A 463 -118.96 -5.12 -1.16
C GLN A 463 -119.78 -6.39 -1.40
N SER A 464 -119.17 -7.57 -1.26
CA SER A 464 -119.85 -8.86 -1.43
C SER A 464 -121.03 -9.04 -0.47
N GLU A 465 -120.96 -8.49 0.74
CA GLU A 465 -122.06 -8.57 1.73
C GLU A 465 -123.31 -7.77 1.32
N THR A 466 -123.15 -6.77 0.45
CA THR A 466 -124.24 -5.89 -0.02
C THR A 466 -124.92 -6.35 -1.32
N ILE A 467 -124.42 -7.42 -1.95
CA ILE A 467 -124.92 -7.92 -3.23
C ILE A 467 -126.08 -8.90 -2.97
N GLU A 468 -127.25 -8.62 -3.55
CA GLU A 468 -128.43 -9.51 -3.48
C GLU A 468 -128.40 -10.64 -4.53
N ASP A 469 -127.74 -10.41 -5.68
CA ASP A 469 -127.58 -11.41 -6.73
C ASP A 469 -126.52 -12.45 -6.33
N GLU A 470 -126.98 -13.68 -6.10
CA GLU A 470 -126.14 -14.78 -5.64
C GLU A 470 -124.99 -15.12 -6.61
N GLN A 471 -125.19 -14.96 -7.92
CA GLN A 471 -124.12 -15.19 -8.90
C GLN A 471 -123.03 -14.12 -8.80
N LEU A 472 -123.41 -12.85 -8.68
CA LEU A 472 -122.47 -11.76 -8.47
C LEU A 472 -121.75 -11.88 -7.13
N ARG A 473 -122.45 -12.29 -6.06
CA ARG A 473 -121.86 -12.52 -4.74
C ARG A 473 -120.77 -13.58 -4.79
N GLN A 474 -120.99 -14.67 -5.52
CA GLN A 474 -120.00 -15.72 -5.71
C GLN A 474 -118.76 -15.25 -6.47
N VAL A 475 -118.91 -14.41 -7.50
CA VAL A 475 -117.80 -13.83 -8.26
C VAL A 475 -116.95 -12.89 -7.40
N PHE A 476 -117.59 -12.09 -6.53
CA PHE A 476 -116.87 -11.23 -5.58
C PHE A 476 -116.16 -12.03 -4.50
N GLY A 477 -116.76 -13.10 -3.96
CA GLY A 477 -116.10 -14.01 -3.02
C GLY A 477 -114.88 -14.73 -3.62
N GLN A 478 -114.95 -15.12 -4.90
CA GLN A 478 -113.79 -15.65 -5.63
C GLN A 478 -112.69 -14.60 -5.78
N SER A 479 -113.05 -13.37 -6.14
CA SER A 479 -112.10 -12.26 -6.26
C SER A 479 -111.41 -11.93 -4.94
N GLN A 480 -112.17 -11.94 -3.83
CA GLN A 480 -111.63 -11.76 -2.49
C GLN A 480 -110.62 -12.88 -2.13
N SER A 481 -110.98 -14.14 -2.37
CA SER A 481 -110.12 -15.30 -2.07
C SER A 481 -108.80 -15.22 -2.84
N ARG A 482 -108.81 -14.77 -4.09
CA ARG A 482 -107.60 -14.56 -4.90
C ARG A 482 -106.70 -13.48 -4.32
N VAL A 483 -107.25 -12.33 -3.96
CA VAL A 483 -106.47 -11.21 -3.37
C VAL A 483 -105.90 -11.59 -2.01
N ALA A 484 -106.65 -12.34 -1.19
CA ALA A 484 -106.16 -12.86 0.08
C ALA A 484 -104.97 -13.82 -0.08
N SER A 485 -105.03 -14.72 -1.08
CA SER A 485 -103.91 -15.61 -1.40
C SER A 485 -102.66 -14.84 -1.83
N MET A 486 -102.79 -13.79 -2.67
CA MET A 486 -101.66 -12.93 -3.04
C MET A 486 -101.06 -12.21 -1.82
N ALA A 487 -101.90 -11.71 -0.90
CA ALA A 487 -101.44 -11.06 0.33
C ALA A 487 -100.62 -12.03 1.20
N LEU A 488 -101.06 -13.29 1.29
CA LEU A 488 -100.37 -14.35 2.04
C LEU A 488 -98.98 -14.65 1.45
N ILE A 489 -98.85 -14.73 0.12
CA ILE A 489 -97.56 -14.93 -0.56
C ILE A 489 -96.60 -13.78 -0.24
N HIS A 490 -97.06 -12.53 -0.33
CA HIS A 490 -96.26 -11.34 -0.03
C HIS A 490 -95.80 -11.27 1.43
N GLU A 491 -96.58 -11.81 2.37
CA GLU A 491 -96.18 -11.88 3.78
C GLU A 491 -95.03 -12.84 4.04
N LYS A 492 -95.01 -13.99 3.35
CA LYS A 492 -94.07 -15.06 3.66
C LYS A 492 -92.69 -14.88 3.04
N LEU A 493 -92.60 -14.20 1.90
CA LEU A 493 -91.34 -14.00 1.19
C LEU A 493 -90.31 -13.14 1.96
N TYR A 494 -90.74 -12.27 2.89
CA TYR A 494 -89.87 -11.28 3.56
C TYR A 494 -89.80 -11.41 5.09
N LYS A 495 -90.30 -12.54 5.64
CA LYS A 495 -90.13 -12.86 7.07
C LYS A 495 -88.79 -13.56 7.38
N GLY A 496 -88.00 -13.95 6.39
CA GLY A 496 -86.62 -14.44 6.53
C GLY A 496 -85.57 -13.38 6.13
N ASP A 497 -84.37 -13.45 6.71
CA ASP A 497 -83.25 -12.53 6.42
C ASP A 497 -82.63 -12.73 5.02
N ASP A 498 -82.93 -13.85 4.36
CA ASP A 498 -82.50 -14.12 3.00
C ASP A 498 -83.66 -13.96 2.01
N LEU A 499 -83.42 -13.10 1.03
CA LEU A 499 -84.31 -12.90 -0.11
C LEU A 499 -84.39 -14.17 -0.97
N VAL A 500 -85.61 -14.50 -1.40
CA VAL A 500 -85.97 -15.22 -2.66
C VAL A 500 -86.48 -16.67 -2.56
N GLN A 501 -86.67 -17.30 -1.40
CA GLN A 501 -87.17 -18.69 -1.39
C GLN A 501 -88.27 -18.98 -0.36
N LEU A 502 -89.48 -19.30 -0.86
CA LEU A 502 -90.65 -19.63 -0.06
C LEU A 502 -90.77 -21.14 0.17
N ASP A 503 -90.96 -21.57 1.42
CA ASP A 503 -91.37 -22.94 1.77
C ASP A 503 -92.83 -23.16 1.36
N ILE A 504 -93.03 -24.02 0.36
CA ILE A 504 -94.34 -24.28 -0.26
C ILE A 504 -95.26 -25.05 0.69
N GLY A 505 -94.70 -25.92 1.53
CA GLY A 505 -95.49 -26.74 2.46
C GLY A 505 -96.16 -25.88 3.51
N GLN A 506 -95.40 -24.97 4.13
CA GLN A 506 -95.98 -24.02 5.08
C GLN A 506 -97.02 -23.11 4.41
N TYR A 507 -96.73 -22.63 3.20
CA TYR A 507 -97.66 -21.80 2.46
C TYR A 507 -98.99 -22.51 2.18
N LEU A 508 -98.96 -23.79 1.80
CA LEU A 508 -100.15 -24.55 1.43
C LEU A 508 -101.07 -24.85 2.61
N GLU A 509 -100.50 -25.19 3.77
CA GLU A 509 -101.28 -25.38 5.01
C GLU A 509 -102.05 -24.10 5.37
N GLU A 510 -101.39 -22.94 5.26
CA GLU A 510 -102.02 -21.66 5.56
C GLU A 510 -103.04 -21.23 4.50
N LEU A 511 -102.77 -21.49 3.22
CA LEU A 511 -103.71 -21.26 2.13
C LEU A 511 -104.98 -22.10 2.32
N PHE A 512 -104.84 -23.39 2.62
CA PHE A 512 -105.98 -24.27 2.85
C PHE A 512 -106.81 -23.78 4.04
N ALA A 513 -106.15 -23.47 5.17
CA ALA A 513 -106.82 -22.94 6.35
C ALA A 513 -107.55 -21.61 6.08
N GLU A 514 -107.00 -20.72 5.25
CA GLU A 514 -107.65 -19.47 4.85
C GLU A 514 -108.86 -19.72 3.94
N LEU A 515 -108.75 -20.63 2.97
CA LEU A 515 -109.85 -20.94 2.05
C LEU A 515 -111.02 -21.65 2.74
N VAL A 516 -110.74 -22.52 3.72
CA VAL A 516 -111.78 -23.12 4.57
C VAL A 516 -112.57 -22.04 5.32
N ARG A 517 -111.87 -21.06 5.93
CA ARG A 517 -112.50 -19.93 6.61
C ARG A 517 -113.34 -19.07 5.68
N LEU A 518 -112.84 -18.77 4.48
CA LEU A 518 -113.52 -17.85 3.55
C LEU A 518 -114.75 -18.45 2.88
N ASN A 519 -114.78 -19.77 2.69
CA ASN A 519 -115.88 -20.46 2.01
C ASN A 519 -116.86 -21.14 2.99
N ASP A 520 -116.71 -20.90 4.31
CA ASP A 520 -117.54 -21.47 5.39
C ASP A 520 -117.70 -23.00 5.29
N VAL A 521 -116.58 -23.68 5.03
CA VAL A 521 -116.55 -25.13 4.79
C VAL A 521 -116.50 -25.88 6.13
N ARG A 522 -117.27 -26.96 6.26
CA ARG A 522 -117.32 -27.80 7.48
C ARG A 522 -115.97 -28.50 7.73
N ASP A 523 -115.60 -28.67 9.01
CA ASP A 523 -114.38 -29.37 9.48
C ASP A 523 -114.25 -30.84 9.03
N THR A 524 -115.24 -31.37 8.31
CA THR A 524 -115.31 -32.76 7.85
C THR A 524 -114.61 -33.01 6.50
N ILE A 525 -114.16 -31.95 5.80
CA ILE A 525 -113.32 -32.06 4.60
C ILE A 525 -111.85 -32.03 5.02
N LYS A 526 -111.11 -33.10 4.70
CA LYS A 526 -109.69 -33.21 5.04
C LYS A 526 -108.82 -32.96 3.80
N HIS A 527 -107.62 -32.46 4.01
CA HIS A 527 -106.60 -32.43 2.96
C HIS A 527 -105.39 -33.28 3.34
N HIS A 528 -104.74 -33.83 2.33
CA HIS A 528 -103.43 -34.46 2.44
C HIS A 528 -102.48 -33.76 1.47
N THR A 529 -101.31 -33.38 1.97
CA THR A 529 -100.30 -32.67 1.20
C THR A 529 -98.99 -33.46 1.22
N THR A 530 -98.46 -33.80 0.05
CA THR A 530 -97.13 -34.42 -0.12
C THR A 530 -96.25 -33.51 -0.96
N ILE A 531 -95.12 -33.05 -0.41
CA ILE A 531 -94.19 -32.17 -1.12
C ILE A 531 -92.76 -32.68 -0.93
N ASP A 532 -91.94 -32.61 -1.98
CA ASP A 532 -90.52 -32.93 -1.90
C ASP A 532 -89.77 -32.03 -0.91
N ALA A 533 -88.84 -32.59 -0.14
CA ALA A 533 -88.09 -31.83 0.87
C ALA A 533 -87.22 -30.73 0.25
N GLY A 534 -87.22 -29.54 0.85
CA GLY A 534 -86.41 -28.39 0.39
C GLY A 534 -86.90 -27.76 -0.92
N LEU A 535 -88.18 -27.94 -1.27
CA LEU A 535 -88.79 -27.32 -2.43
C LEU A 535 -89.03 -25.83 -2.18
N THR A 536 -88.29 -24.99 -2.90
CA THR A 536 -88.42 -23.53 -2.85
C THR A 536 -88.67 -22.97 -4.24
N LEU A 537 -89.60 -22.03 -4.33
CA LEU A 537 -89.91 -21.32 -5.58
C LEU A 537 -89.81 -19.80 -5.38
N ASP A 538 -89.48 -19.10 -6.46
CA ASP A 538 -89.44 -17.65 -6.51
C ASP A 538 -90.84 -17.04 -6.49
N LEU A 539 -90.93 -15.72 -6.30
CA LEU A 539 -92.21 -15.02 -6.27
C LEU A 539 -92.96 -15.13 -7.60
N ASP A 540 -92.24 -15.07 -8.72
CA ASP A 540 -92.81 -15.07 -10.07
C ASP A 540 -93.46 -16.41 -10.44
N THR A 541 -93.06 -17.50 -9.79
CA THR A 541 -93.70 -18.82 -9.88
C THR A 541 -94.74 -19.03 -8.78
N MET A 542 -94.47 -18.56 -7.56
CA MET A 542 -95.38 -18.77 -6.42
C MET A 542 -96.72 -18.05 -6.57
N VAL A 543 -96.74 -16.85 -7.14
CA VAL A 543 -98.00 -16.11 -7.38
C VAL A 543 -98.95 -16.89 -8.30
N PRO A 544 -98.56 -17.30 -9.52
CA PRO A 544 -99.46 -18.07 -10.38
C PRO A 544 -99.80 -19.45 -9.81
N LEU A 545 -98.83 -20.15 -9.18
CA LEU A 545 -99.08 -21.45 -8.56
C LEU A 545 -100.10 -21.36 -7.41
N GLY A 546 -99.95 -20.37 -6.53
CA GLY A 546 -100.86 -20.15 -5.41
C GLY A 546 -102.29 -19.79 -5.84
N LEU A 547 -102.43 -19.12 -6.98
CA LEU A 547 -103.74 -18.84 -7.58
C LEU A 547 -104.36 -20.08 -8.23
N VAL A 548 -103.57 -20.89 -8.94
CA VAL A 548 -104.05 -22.19 -9.48
C VAL A 548 -104.59 -23.07 -8.35
N LEU A 549 -103.84 -23.17 -7.25
CA LEU A 549 -104.23 -23.95 -6.09
C LEU A 549 -105.49 -23.42 -5.41
N ASN A 550 -105.63 -22.09 -5.34
CA ASN A 550 -106.85 -21.45 -4.84
C ASN A 550 -108.08 -21.85 -5.68
N GLU A 551 -107.99 -21.75 -7.00
CA GLU A 551 -109.10 -22.14 -7.88
C GLU A 551 -109.44 -23.62 -7.78
N LEU A 552 -108.43 -24.51 -7.73
CA LEU A 552 -108.66 -25.95 -7.60
C LEU A 552 -109.34 -26.31 -6.28
N ILE A 553 -108.84 -25.77 -5.16
CA ILE A 553 -109.40 -26.02 -3.82
C ILE A 553 -110.82 -25.47 -3.72
N THR A 554 -111.06 -24.24 -4.18
CA THR A 554 -112.40 -23.63 -4.13
C THR A 554 -113.40 -24.32 -5.05
N ASN A 555 -112.97 -24.81 -6.22
CA ASN A 555 -113.83 -25.62 -7.10
C ASN A 555 -114.26 -26.91 -6.40
N SER A 556 -113.36 -27.59 -5.69
CA SER A 556 -113.70 -28.79 -4.93
C SER A 556 -114.73 -28.50 -3.83
N PHE A 557 -114.55 -27.42 -3.06
CA PHE A 557 -115.53 -27.02 -2.05
C PHE A 557 -116.92 -26.74 -2.63
N LYS A 558 -116.99 -26.14 -3.82
CA LYS A 558 -118.27 -25.75 -4.44
C LYS A 558 -118.96 -26.88 -5.20
N HIS A 559 -118.20 -27.81 -5.77
CA HIS A 559 -118.73 -28.75 -6.78
C HIS A 559 -118.44 -30.22 -6.48
N ALA A 560 -117.31 -30.55 -5.83
CA ALA A 560 -116.94 -31.94 -5.59
C ALA A 560 -117.74 -32.58 -4.45
N PHE A 561 -118.04 -31.79 -3.40
CA PHE A 561 -118.62 -32.28 -2.15
C PHE A 561 -120.07 -31.86 -1.91
N THR A 562 -120.77 -31.38 -2.93
CA THR A 562 -122.22 -31.12 -2.86
C THR A 562 -122.96 -32.40 -2.43
N ASP A 563 -123.77 -32.29 -1.37
CA ASP A 563 -124.53 -33.39 -0.73
C ASP A 563 -123.70 -34.51 -0.08
N ARG A 564 -122.44 -34.25 0.28
CA ARG A 564 -121.58 -35.17 1.05
C ARG A 564 -121.18 -34.59 2.41
N GLU A 565 -121.18 -35.43 3.44
CA GLU A 565 -120.71 -35.03 4.78
C GLU A 565 -119.18 -35.06 4.90
N HIS A 566 -118.49 -35.91 4.13
CA HIS A 566 -117.03 -36.08 4.17
C HIS A 566 -116.43 -35.98 2.77
N GLY A 567 -115.19 -35.49 2.70
CA GLY A 567 -114.41 -35.41 1.47
C GLY A 567 -112.92 -35.34 1.76
N LEU A 568 -112.11 -35.78 0.80
CA LEU A 568 -110.66 -35.74 0.83
C LEU A 568 -110.13 -35.02 -0.40
N ILE A 569 -109.25 -34.05 -0.16
CA ILE A 569 -108.43 -33.42 -1.20
C ILE A 569 -106.99 -33.93 -1.02
N ASP A 570 -106.43 -34.56 -2.05
CA ASP A 570 -105.02 -34.97 -2.09
C ASP A 570 -104.24 -34.06 -3.03
N LEU A 571 -103.18 -33.45 -2.52
CA LEU A 571 -102.30 -32.56 -3.25
C LEU A 571 -100.87 -33.05 -3.14
N ARG A 572 -100.23 -33.24 -4.29
CA ARG A 572 -98.84 -33.65 -4.39
C ARG A 572 -98.05 -32.70 -5.28
N ILE A 573 -96.93 -32.19 -4.78
CA ILE A 573 -95.97 -31.42 -5.58
C ILE A 573 -94.62 -32.11 -5.56
N THR A 574 -94.16 -32.58 -6.72
CA THR A 574 -92.90 -33.29 -6.87
C THR A 574 -92.00 -32.61 -7.89
N ARG A 575 -90.70 -32.63 -7.64
CA ARG A 575 -89.67 -32.12 -8.52
C ARG A 575 -89.32 -33.19 -9.56
N VAL A 576 -89.50 -32.88 -10.85
CA VAL A 576 -89.12 -33.77 -11.95
C VAL A 576 -87.64 -33.59 -12.28
N ASN A 577 -87.15 -32.34 -12.30
CA ASN A 577 -85.75 -31.98 -12.44
C ASN A 577 -85.48 -30.61 -11.80
N GLU A 578 -84.34 -29.96 -12.06
CA GLU A 578 -84.02 -28.66 -11.45
C GLU A 578 -85.09 -27.57 -11.66
N ARG A 579 -85.86 -27.61 -12.76
CA ARG A 579 -86.81 -26.56 -13.14
C ARG A 579 -88.23 -27.03 -13.43
N ASP A 580 -88.45 -28.31 -13.69
CA ASP A 580 -89.78 -28.86 -13.98
C ASP A 580 -90.37 -29.49 -12.73
N PHE A 581 -91.63 -29.15 -12.44
CA PHE A 581 -92.38 -29.60 -11.27
C PHE A 581 -93.72 -30.17 -11.72
N ASP A 582 -94.16 -31.23 -11.05
CA ASP A 582 -95.48 -31.81 -11.19
C ASP A 582 -96.33 -31.44 -9.97
N LEU A 583 -97.46 -30.78 -10.22
CA LEU A 583 -98.56 -30.63 -9.29
C LEU A 583 -99.65 -31.63 -9.68
N LEU A 584 -99.90 -32.60 -8.81
CA LEU A 584 -101.06 -33.47 -8.89
C LEU A 584 -102.05 -33.04 -7.82
N TYR A 585 -103.27 -32.72 -8.23
CA TYR A 585 -104.37 -32.38 -7.35
C TYR A 585 -105.52 -33.34 -7.61
N SER A 586 -106.11 -33.88 -6.56
CA SER A 586 -107.29 -34.72 -6.69
C SER A 586 -108.28 -34.53 -5.56
N ASP A 587 -109.56 -34.61 -5.89
CA ASP A 587 -110.66 -34.71 -4.93
C ASP A 587 -111.36 -36.07 -5.08
N ASP A 588 -111.96 -36.58 -4.01
CA ASP A 588 -112.74 -37.82 -4.01
C ASP A 588 -114.25 -37.58 -4.24
N GLY A 589 -114.63 -36.46 -4.85
CA GLY A 589 -116.00 -35.98 -4.97
C GLY A 589 -116.88 -36.71 -5.99
N VAL A 590 -117.96 -36.05 -6.43
CA VAL A 590 -118.92 -36.60 -7.42
C VAL A 590 -118.40 -36.60 -8.87
N GLY A 591 -117.23 -36.01 -9.11
CA GLY A 591 -116.64 -35.85 -10.44
C GLY A 591 -117.34 -34.80 -11.31
N MET A 592 -116.78 -34.58 -12.50
CA MET A 592 -117.21 -33.60 -13.47
C MET A 592 -117.95 -34.29 -14.64
N PRO A 593 -119.15 -33.82 -15.03
CA PRO A 593 -119.87 -34.37 -16.18
C PRO A 593 -119.05 -34.31 -17.47
N ALA A 594 -119.11 -35.36 -18.30
CA ALA A 594 -118.36 -35.46 -19.56
C ALA A 594 -118.56 -34.27 -20.51
N GLU A 595 -119.72 -33.61 -20.45
CA GLU A 595 -120.06 -32.41 -21.21
C GLU A 595 -119.24 -31.18 -20.81
N LYS A 596 -118.76 -31.10 -19.56
CA LYS A 596 -117.90 -30.02 -19.06
C LYS A 596 -116.41 -30.28 -19.29
N LEU A 597 -116.04 -31.50 -19.70
CA LEU A 597 -114.68 -31.89 -20.08
C LEU A 597 -114.37 -31.59 -21.57
N ALA A 598 -115.38 -31.33 -22.40
CA ALA A 598 -115.24 -30.92 -23.79
C ALA A 598 -115.02 -29.40 -23.92
N ASP A 599 -114.13 -28.98 -24.82
CA ASP A 599 -113.49 -27.66 -24.90
C ASP A 599 -114.46 -26.45 -25.03
N ASP A 600 -115.73 -26.66 -25.41
CA ASP A 600 -116.73 -25.60 -25.65
C ASP A 600 -117.54 -25.17 -24.39
N GLY A 601 -117.18 -25.65 -23.19
CA GLY A 601 -117.92 -25.42 -21.93
C GLY A 601 -117.14 -24.74 -20.79
N ALA A 602 -116.01 -24.10 -21.07
CA ALA A 602 -115.09 -23.60 -20.03
C ALA A 602 -115.74 -22.54 -19.11
N THR A 603 -115.82 -22.84 -17.82
CA THR A 603 -116.17 -21.85 -16.78
C THR A 603 -115.01 -20.87 -16.59
N LEU A 604 -115.30 -19.67 -16.08
CA LEU A 604 -114.31 -18.61 -15.87
C LEU A 604 -113.12 -19.06 -14.97
N GLY A 605 -113.37 -20.00 -14.04
CA GLY A 605 -112.33 -20.59 -13.19
C GLY A 605 -111.35 -21.49 -13.96
N VAL A 606 -111.83 -22.35 -14.87
CA VAL A 606 -110.97 -23.23 -15.68
C VAL A 606 -110.13 -22.41 -16.67
N GLY A 607 -110.71 -21.37 -17.28
CA GLY A 607 -109.98 -20.45 -18.14
C GLY A 607 -108.84 -19.72 -17.42
N LEU A 608 -109.05 -19.34 -16.15
CA LEU A 608 -107.99 -18.73 -15.34
C LEU A 608 -106.88 -19.73 -15.00
N ILE A 609 -107.22 -20.97 -14.62
CA ILE A 609 -106.21 -22.00 -14.34
C ILE A 609 -105.33 -22.22 -15.57
N ASN A 610 -105.91 -22.35 -16.77
CA ASN A 610 -105.16 -22.52 -18.01
C ASN A 610 -104.20 -21.34 -18.26
N SER A 611 -104.67 -20.10 -18.11
CA SER A 611 -103.83 -18.90 -18.30
C SER A 611 -102.68 -18.82 -17.29
N LEU A 612 -102.90 -19.18 -16.03
CA LEU A 612 -101.86 -19.18 -15.00
C LEU A 612 -100.85 -20.30 -15.20
N VAL A 613 -101.29 -21.48 -15.66
CA VAL A 613 -100.40 -22.60 -16.02
C VAL A 613 -99.54 -22.23 -17.23
N GLU A 614 -100.11 -21.57 -18.25
CA GLU A 614 -99.34 -20.99 -19.37
C GLU A 614 -98.32 -19.95 -18.90
N GLN A 615 -98.67 -19.09 -17.95
CA GLN A 615 -97.74 -18.10 -17.37
C GLN A 615 -96.52 -18.75 -16.71
N MET A 616 -96.67 -19.99 -16.22
CA MET A 616 -95.60 -20.84 -15.67
C MET A 616 -94.96 -21.76 -16.74
N ASN A 617 -95.21 -21.52 -18.03
CA ASN A 617 -94.78 -22.36 -19.15
C ASN A 617 -95.12 -23.85 -18.96
N GLY A 618 -96.30 -24.12 -18.39
CA GLY A 618 -96.77 -25.46 -18.07
C GLY A 618 -97.84 -25.99 -19.01
N PHE A 619 -98.26 -27.22 -18.78
CA PHE A 619 -99.45 -27.81 -19.38
C PHE A 619 -100.31 -28.49 -18.31
N LEU A 620 -101.62 -28.49 -18.54
CA LEU A 620 -102.61 -29.08 -17.64
C LEU A 620 -103.30 -30.25 -18.35
N THR A 621 -103.52 -31.34 -17.62
CA THR A 621 -104.42 -32.43 -18.01
C THR A 621 -105.43 -32.66 -16.88
N VAL A 622 -106.67 -32.97 -17.26
CA VAL A 622 -107.77 -33.21 -16.32
C VAL A 622 -108.44 -34.54 -16.64
N GLU A 623 -108.64 -35.34 -15.61
CA GLU A 623 -109.38 -36.60 -15.68
C GLU A 623 -110.49 -36.55 -14.63
N SER A 624 -111.68 -37.04 -14.98
CA SER A 624 -112.77 -37.12 -14.00
C SER A 624 -113.63 -38.35 -14.23
N ASP A 625 -113.99 -39.00 -13.12
CA ASP A 625 -114.85 -40.18 -13.08
C ASP A 625 -115.80 -40.10 -11.87
N ALA A 626 -116.63 -41.12 -11.66
CA ALA A 626 -117.58 -41.16 -10.54
C ALA A 626 -116.92 -41.22 -9.14
N GLY A 627 -115.59 -41.37 -9.09
CA GLY A 627 -114.76 -41.35 -7.88
C GLY A 627 -114.02 -40.04 -7.65
N GLY A 628 -114.23 -39.00 -8.48
CA GLY A 628 -113.69 -37.65 -8.25
C GLY A 628 -113.03 -36.99 -9.46
N THR A 629 -112.32 -35.88 -9.23
CA THR A 629 -111.58 -35.14 -10.27
C THR A 629 -110.10 -35.13 -9.98
N ARG A 630 -109.28 -35.34 -11.01
CA ARG A 630 -107.81 -35.31 -10.96
C ARG A 630 -107.27 -34.29 -11.95
N TYR A 631 -106.47 -33.36 -11.45
CA TYR A 631 -105.71 -32.40 -12.24
C TYR A 631 -104.22 -32.73 -12.14
N HIS A 632 -103.57 -32.83 -13.29
CA HIS A 632 -102.11 -32.92 -13.38
C HIS A 632 -101.59 -31.71 -14.14
N VAL A 633 -100.88 -30.85 -13.42
CA VAL A 633 -100.21 -29.66 -13.93
C VAL A 633 -98.71 -29.91 -13.90
N ARG A 634 -98.06 -29.86 -15.07
CA ARG A 634 -96.60 -29.77 -15.14
C ARG A 634 -96.19 -28.34 -15.44
N PHE A 635 -95.33 -27.74 -14.63
CA PHE A 635 -94.93 -26.33 -14.79
C PHE A 635 -93.44 -26.11 -14.56
N LYS A 636 -92.93 -24.97 -15.04
CA LYS A 636 -91.52 -24.58 -14.92
C LYS A 636 -91.36 -23.44 -13.91
N ALA A 637 -90.43 -23.61 -12.97
CA ALA A 637 -90.01 -22.48 -12.14
C ALA A 637 -89.32 -21.42 -13.01
N LYS A 638 -89.71 -20.16 -12.81
CA LYS A 638 -88.97 -19.00 -13.32
C LYS A 638 -87.67 -18.82 -12.53
N ARG A 639 -86.79 -17.98 -13.09
CA ARG A 639 -85.37 -17.94 -12.77
C ARG A 639 -85.01 -16.64 -12.10
#